data_AF-A0A9W5K509-F1
#
_entry.id   AF-A0A9W5K509-F1
#
_cell.length_a   1.000
_cell.length_b   1.000
_cell.length_c   1.000
_cell.angle_alpha   90.00
_cell.angle_beta   90.00
_cell.angle_gamma   90.00
#
_symmetry.space_group_name_H-M   'P 1'
#
loop_
_entity.id
_entity.type
_entity.pdbx_description
1 polymer ?
#
loop_
_entity_poly.entity_id
_entity_poly.type
_entity_poly.pdbx_seq_one_letter_code
_entity_poly.pdbx_strand_id
1 'polypeptide(L)'
;MLHLMKLELKKFKLGWYVKRAIIANVVILALMIFVSIIAQVEGDAEIRNPETILLMASTIVRATFIIFGSVLIARLIIGEYKNKTILLMFSYPINRKKMMASKLTITAIVTFITVIVSNILVVGVFFGIDSYFSILPNSFTVDQLMQEGIKLVPLAIATAGMSLIPLYFGMRKRSVPTTIVSSLIVVSIAMNSNPAFSIATFLPLQLALATIGVVIAYYGIKNIEKEDITV
;
A
#
# COMPACT_ATOMS: atom_id res chain seq x y z
N MET A 1 9.27 -18.27 -13.74
CA MET A 1 8.40 -17.13 -13.37
C MET A 1 9.12 -15.79 -13.43
N LEU A 2 10.37 -15.69 -12.96
CA LEU A 2 11.17 -14.44 -13.01
C LEU A 2 11.29 -13.82 -14.41
N HIS A 3 11.42 -14.64 -15.46
CA HIS A 3 11.46 -14.13 -16.85
C HIS A 3 10.15 -13.43 -17.27
N LEU A 4 8.99 -14.01 -16.90
CA LEU A 4 7.67 -13.39 -17.13
C LEU A 4 7.55 -12.08 -16.33
N MET A 5 8.03 -12.05 -15.09
CA MET A 5 8.01 -10.81 -14.30
C MET A 5 8.82 -9.70 -14.94
N LYS A 6 10.01 -10.02 -15.46
CA LYS A 6 10.88 -9.06 -16.16
C LYS A 6 10.21 -8.50 -17.42
N LEU A 7 9.51 -9.35 -18.17
CA LEU A 7 8.77 -8.94 -19.38
C LEU A 7 7.59 -8.02 -19.04
N GLU A 8 6.80 -8.37 -18.02
CA GLU A 8 5.68 -7.55 -17.55
C GLU A 8 6.15 -6.19 -17.01
N LEU A 9 7.27 -6.16 -16.26
CA LEU A 9 7.85 -4.92 -15.76
C LEU A 9 8.30 -3.99 -16.90
N LYS A 10 8.89 -4.56 -17.96
CA LYS A 10 9.32 -3.81 -19.15
C LYS A 10 8.13 -3.29 -19.96
N LYS A 11 7.03 -4.05 -20.03
CA LYS A 11 5.78 -3.66 -20.69
C LYS A 11 5.13 -2.46 -20.00
N PHE A 12 5.16 -2.41 -18.66
CA PHE A 12 4.32 -1.50 -17.89
C PHE A 12 4.92 -0.12 -17.57
N LYS A 13 6.13 0.20 -18.04
CA LYS A 13 6.81 1.51 -17.86
C LYS A 13 6.42 2.22 -16.55
N LEU A 14 6.92 1.73 -15.42
CA LEU A 14 6.58 2.20 -14.06
C LEU A 14 6.82 3.70 -13.79
N GLY A 15 7.39 4.45 -14.74
CA GLY A 15 7.68 5.88 -14.57
C GLY A 15 6.46 6.74 -14.20
N TRP A 16 5.26 6.42 -14.69
CA TRP A 16 4.05 7.14 -14.28
C TRP A 16 3.68 6.87 -12.81
N TYR A 17 3.87 5.63 -12.36
CA TYR A 17 3.61 5.23 -10.98
C TYR A 17 4.58 5.93 -10.02
N VAL A 18 5.88 5.93 -10.35
CA VAL A 18 6.91 6.59 -9.53
C VAL A 18 6.64 8.09 -9.40
N LYS A 19 6.30 8.80 -10.49
CA LYS A 19 5.94 10.22 -10.44
C LYS A 19 4.79 10.50 -9.48
N ARG A 20 3.74 9.67 -9.52
CA ARG A 20 2.58 9.84 -8.62
C ARG A 20 2.89 9.48 -7.17
N ALA A 21 3.72 8.47 -6.94
CA ALA A 21 4.17 8.11 -5.59
C ALA A 21 5.00 9.24 -4.95
N ILE A 22 5.87 9.90 -5.74
CA ILE A 22 6.64 11.07 -5.27
C ILE A 22 5.70 12.21 -4.87
N ILE A 23 4.73 12.55 -5.72
CA ILE A 23 3.75 13.60 -5.43
C ILE A 23 2.97 13.26 -4.15
N ALA A 24 2.53 12.01 -3.99
CA ALA A 24 1.83 11.58 -2.79
C ALA A 24 2.68 11.74 -1.53
N ASN A 25 3.97 11.37 -1.57
CA ASN A 25 4.88 11.55 -0.44
C ASN A 25 5.07 13.03 -0.08
N VAL A 26 5.19 13.92 -1.07
CA VAL A 26 5.29 15.37 -0.83
C VAL A 26 4.01 15.90 -0.16
N VAL A 27 2.83 15.45 -0.59
CA VAL A 27 1.56 15.84 0.01
C VAL A 27 1.44 15.32 1.45
N ILE A 28 1.84 14.07 1.71
CA ILE A 28 1.85 13.50 3.06
C ILE A 28 2.77 14.31 3.97
N LEU A 29 3.98 14.66 3.50
CA LEU A 29 4.91 15.49 4.26
C LEU A 29 4.34 16.86 4.59
N ALA A 30 3.74 17.54 3.60
CA ALA A 30 3.10 18.83 3.83
C ALA A 30 1.96 18.75 4.86
N LEU A 31 1.15 17.70 4.78
CA LEU A 31 0.08 17.44 5.75
C LEU A 31 0.64 17.23 7.17
N MET A 32 1.71 16.43 7.31
CA MET A 32 2.35 16.17 8.61
C MET A 32 2.89 17.45 9.24
N ILE A 33 3.59 18.29 8.47
CA ILE A 33 4.10 19.57 8.96
C ILE A 33 2.96 20.47 9.41
N PHE A 34 1.87 20.54 8.63
CA PHE A 34 0.70 21.35 8.97
C PHE A 34 0.06 20.90 10.29
N VAL A 35 -0.10 19.59 10.49
CA VAL A 35 -0.59 19.02 11.76
C VAL A 35 0.35 19.35 12.92
N SER A 36 1.66 19.23 12.73
CA SER A 36 2.65 19.56 13.77
C SER A 36 2.67 21.05 14.14
N ILE A 37 2.37 21.96 13.21
CA ILE A 37 2.24 23.40 13.52
C ILE A 37 0.96 23.66 14.33
N ILE A 38 -0.18 23.07 13.93
CA ILE A 38 -1.44 23.23 14.67
C ILE A 38 -1.30 22.70 16.10
N ALA A 39 -0.69 21.52 16.27
CA ALA A 39 -0.45 20.94 17.59
C ALA A 39 0.42 21.82 18.50
N GLN A 40 1.33 22.63 17.95
CA GLN A 40 2.09 23.62 18.72
C GLN A 40 1.21 24.80 19.17
N VAL A 41 0.25 25.23 18.34
CA VAL A 41 -0.65 26.34 18.64
C VAL A 41 -1.71 25.95 19.66
N GLU A 42 -2.29 24.75 19.53
CA GLU A 42 -3.34 24.24 20.42
C GLU A 42 -2.78 23.69 21.75
N GLY A 43 -1.48 23.38 21.80
CA GLY A 43 -0.84 22.90 23.02
C GLY A 43 -1.12 21.44 23.34
N ASP A 44 -1.61 20.65 22.38
CA ASP A 44 -1.95 19.24 22.55
C ASP A 44 -0.72 18.37 22.84
N ALA A 45 -0.59 17.94 24.10
CA ALA A 45 0.54 17.12 24.56
C ALA A 45 0.57 15.72 23.91
N GLU A 46 -0.57 15.16 23.51
CA GLU A 46 -0.63 13.84 22.87
C GLU A 46 -0.02 13.81 21.47
N ILE A 47 -0.27 14.86 20.67
CA ILE A 47 0.27 14.97 19.30
C ILE A 47 1.73 15.43 19.33
N ARG A 48 2.18 16.11 20.39
CA ARG A 48 3.58 16.53 20.55
C ARG A 48 4.53 15.40 20.92
N ASN A 49 4.02 14.20 21.21
CA ASN A 49 4.86 13.04 21.48
C ASN A 49 5.52 12.54 20.18
N PRO A 50 6.84 12.29 20.18
CA PRO A 50 7.56 11.81 18.99
C PRO A 50 7.04 10.45 18.50
N GLU A 51 6.64 9.57 19.42
CA GLU A 51 6.11 8.25 19.09
C GLU A 51 4.75 8.31 18.38
N THR A 52 3.87 9.22 18.79
CA THR A 52 2.52 9.33 18.19
C THR A 52 2.60 9.93 16.78
N ILE A 53 3.48 10.90 16.57
CA ILE A 53 3.76 11.46 15.24
C ILE A 53 4.35 10.41 14.30
N LEU A 54 5.31 9.60 14.77
CA LEU A 54 5.93 8.57 13.95
C LEU A 54 4.92 7.48 13.55
N LEU A 55 4.11 7.03 14.51
CA LEU A 55 3.02 6.09 14.27
C LEU A 55 1.97 6.65 13.30
N MET A 56 1.63 7.94 13.42
CA MET A 56 0.72 8.63 12.52
C MET A 56 1.30 8.70 11.10
N ALA A 57 2.56 9.09 10.95
CA ALA A 57 3.27 9.12 9.66
C ALA A 57 3.25 7.74 9.00
N SER A 58 3.63 6.71 9.76
CA SER A 58 3.67 5.32 9.30
C SER A 58 2.29 4.83 8.87
N THR A 59 1.23 5.21 9.59
CA THR A 59 -0.16 4.84 9.27
C THR A 59 -0.66 5.53 8.00
N ILE A 60 -0.41 6.84 7.83
CA ILE A 60 -0.82 7.59 6.64
C ILE A 60 -0.10 7.08 5.37
N VAL A 61 1.20 6.78 5.49
CA VAL A 61 1.97 6.18 4.40
C VAL A 61 1.36 4.83 4.01
N ARG A 62 1.16 3.92 4.96
CA ARG A 62 0.57 2.59 4.69
C ARG A 62 -0.82 2.70 4.07
N ALA A 63 -1.70 3.55 4.61
CA ALA A 63 -3.02 3.83 4.06
C ALA A 63 -2.95 4.24 2.58
N THR A 64 -2.07 5.18 2.26
CA THR A 64 -1.90 5.68 0.90
C THR A 64 -1.39 4.58 -0.04
N PHE A 65 -0.40 3.80 0.39
CA PHE A 65 0.18 2.75 -0.45
C PHE A 65 -0.73 1.54 -0.65
N ILE A 66 -1.69 1.27 0.25
CA ILE A 66 -2.77 0.29 0.00
C ILE A 66 -3.62 0.74 -1.21
N ILE A 67 -3.99 2.02 -1.27
CA ILE A 67 -4.75 2.58 -2.40
C ILE A 67 -3.91 2.52 -3.68
N PHE A 68 -2.64 2.94 -3.63
CA PHE A 68 -1.75 2.85 -4.79
C PHE A 68 -1.53 1.40 -5.28
N GLY A 69 -1.43 0.43 -4.37
CA GLY A 69 -1.37 -0.99 -4.73
C GLY A 69 -2.63 -1.46 -5.45
N SER A 70 -3.78 -1.01 -4.97
CA SER A 70 -5.08 -1.30 -5.58
C SER A 70 -5.23 -0.67 -6.97
N VAL A 71 -4.72 0.55 -7.16
CA VAL A 71 -4.64 1.19 -8.48
C VAL A 71 -3.71 0.41 -9.42
N LEU A 72 -2.59 -0.11 -8.91
CA LEU A 72 -1.66 -0.92 -9.69
C LEU A 72 -2.34 -2.21 -10.18
N ILE A 73 -3.04 -2.91 -9.28
CA ILE A 73 -3.87 -4.09 -9.59
C ILE A 73 -4.95 -3.73 -10.62
N ALA A 74 -5.66 -2.62 -10.41
CA ALA A 74 -6.74 -2.21 -11.29
C ALA A 74 -6.26 -1.93 -12.71
N ARG A 75 -5.06 -1.39 -12.89
CA ARG A 75 -4.49 -1.18 -14.23
C ARG A 75 -3.85 -2.42 -14.84
N LEU A 76 -3.11 -3.21 -14.05
CA LEU A 76 -2.36 -4.38 -14.54
C LEU A 76 -3.23 -5.59 -14.86
N ILE A 77 -4.30 -5.76 -14.08
CA ILE A 77 -5.19 -6.90 -14.17
C ILE A 77 -6.51 -6.42 -14.78
N ILE A 78 -7.28 -5.62 -14.06
CA ILE A 78 -8.68 -5.32 -14.41
C ILE A 78 -8.79 -4.49 -15.70
N GLY A 79 -7.83 -3.62 -15.98
CA GLY A 79 -7.74 -2.88 -17.24
C GLY A 79 -7.68 -3.80 -18.46
N GLU A 80 -7.02 -4.95 -18.36
CA GLU A 80 -6.94 -5.91 -19.47
C GLU A 80 -8.23 -6.73 -19.63
N TYR A 81 -8.96 -7.01 -18.54
CA TYR A 81 -10.30 -7.62 -18.58
C TYR A 81 -11.33 -6.66 -19.18
N LYS A 82 -11.28 -5.37 -18.83
CA LYS A 82 -12.19 -4.35 -19.37
C LYS A 82 -11.99 -4.15 -20.88
N ASN A 83 -10.74 -4.11 -21.33
CA ASN A 83 -10.41 -3.80 -22.72
C ASN A 83 -10.44 -5.03 -23.65
N LYS A 84 -10.90 -6.20 -23.18
CA LYS A 84 -10.90 -7.50 -23.90
C LYS A 84 -9.54 -7.94 -24.47
N THR A 85 -8.45 -7.24 -24.19
CA THR A 85 -7.08 -7.65 -24.47
C THR A 85 -6.68 -8.94 -23.76
N ILE A 86 -7.48 -9.39 -22.78
CA ILE A 86 -7.36 -10.73 -22.23
C ILE A 86 -7.53 -11.82 -23.29
N LEU A 87 -8.27 -11.58 -24.39
CA LEU A 87 -8.39 -12.52 -25.52
C LEU A 87 -7.01 -12.83 -26.15
N LEU A 88 -6.10 -11.86 -26.17
CA LEU A 88 -4.72 -12.10 -26.65
C LEU A 88 -3.95 -13.06 -25.74
N MET A 89 -4.31 -13.13 -24.45
CA MET A 89 -3.76 -14.14 -23.53
C MET A 89 -4.21 -15.57 -23.87
N PHE A 90 -5.32 -15.74 -24.61
CA PHE A 90 -5.75 -17.08 -25.07
C PHE A 90 -4.87 -17.63 -26.18
N SER A 91 -4.27 -16.76 -26.98
CA SER A 91 -3.35 -17.15 -28.06
C SER A 91 -1.93 -17.43 -27.55
N TYR A 92 -1.62 -17.10 -26.29
CA TYR A 92 -0.31 -17.38 -25.72
C TYR A 92 -0.18 -18.87 -25.33
N PRO A 93 0.92 -19.55 -25.71
CA PRO A 93 1.18 -20.95 -25.32
C PRO A 93 1.58 -21.10 -23.84
N ILE A 94 1.25 -20.12 -22.99
CA ILE A 94 1.65 -20.04 -21.58
C ILE A 94 0.41 -20.17 -20.69
N ASN A 95 0.52 -20.98 -19.63
CA ASN A 95 -0.58 -21.21 -18.70
C ASN A 95 -1.02 -19.91 -17.98
N ARG A 96 -2.31 -19.55 -18.09
CA ARG A 96 -2.91 -18.29 -17.59
C ARG A 96 -2.70 -18.07 -16.10
N LYS A 97 -2.78 -19.15 -15.31
CA LYS A 97 -2.53 -19.13 -13.86
C LYS A 97 -1.15 -18.56 -13.55
N LYS A 98 -0.12 -18.91 -14.33
CA LYS A 98 1.25 -18.43 -14.12
C LYS A 98 1.40 -16.95 -14.47
N MET A 99 0.64 -16.47 -15.45
CA MET A 99 0.68 -15.06 -15.85
C MET A 99 -0.07 -14.16 -14.86
N MET A 100 -1.26 -14.57 -14.40
CA MET A 100 -1.98 -13.85 -13.35
C MET A 100 -1.18 -13.83 -12.04
N ALA A 101 -0.60 -14.97 -11.66
CA ALA A 101 0.29 -15.05 -10.50
C ALA A 101 1.48 -14.08 -10.64
N SER A 102 2.14 -14.06 -11.79
CA SER A 102 3.25 -13.13 -12.07
C SER A 102 2.84 -11.67 -11.86
N LYS A 103 1.67 -11.26 -12.33
CA LYS A 103 1.16 -9.88 -12.16
C LYS A 103 0.89 -9.53 -10.71
N LEU A 104 0.24 -10.43 -9.97
CA LEU A 104 -0.05 -10.25 -8.54
C LEU A 104 1.24 -10.20 -7.71
N THR A 105 2.22 -11.02 -8.03
CA THR A 105 3.51 -10.99 -7.33
C THR A 105 4.28 -9.71 -7.65
N ILE A 106 4.25 -9.21 -8.89
CA ILE A 106 4.83 -7.89 -9.21
C ILE A 106 4.13 -6.79 -8.41
N THR A 107 2.79 -6.80 -8.35
CA THR A 107 2.05 -5.77 -7.62
C THR A 107 2.42 -5.78 -6.14
N ALA A 108 2.52 -6.96 -5.52
CA ALA A 108 2.90 -7.11 -4.12
C ALA A 108 4.36 -6.68 -3.83
N ILE A 109 5.30 -7.02 -4.72
CA ILE A 109 6.70 -6.61 -4.56
C ILE A 109 6.85 -5.10 -4.71
N VAL A 110 6.21 -4.51 -5.73
CA VAL A 110 6.27 -3.06 -5.94
C VAL A 110 5.65 -2.32 -4.75
N THR A 111 4.48 -2.76 -4.25
CA THR A 111 3.86 -2.13 -3.08
C THR A 111 4.74 -2.24 -1.85
N PHE A 112 5.29 -3.43 -1.56
CA PHE A 112 6.20 -3.64 -0.44
C PHE A 112 7.41 -2.70 -0.48
N ILE A 113 8.12 -2.64 -1.60
CA ILE A 113 9.29 -1.74 -1.77
C ILE A 113 8.86 -0.29 -1.59
N THR A 114 7.74 0.12 -2.18
CA THR A 114 7.29 1.52 -2.12
C THR A 114 6.87 1.95 -0.73
N VAL A 115 6.28 1.05 0.07
CA VAL A 115 5.94 1.34 1.48
C VAL A 115 7.20 1.57 2.28
N ILE A 116 8.21 0.71 2.15
CA ILE A 116 9.48 0.85 2.88
C ILE A 116 10.18 2.15 2.49
N VAL A 117 10.38 2.39 1.18
CA VAL A 117 11.08 3.59 0.70
C VAL A 117 10.33 4.85 1.14
N SER A 118 9.01 4.86 1.03
CA SER A 118 8.24 6.05 1.37
C SER A 118 8.18 6.31 2.86
N ASN A 119 8.13 5.28 3.70
CA ASN A 119 8.19 5.46 5.13
C ASN A 119 9.56 6.04 5.55
N ILE A 120 10.66 5.49 5.04
CA ILE A 120 12.02 6.01 5.29
C ILE A 120 12.14 7.46 4.83
N LEU A 121 11.60 7.80 3.65
CA LEU A 121 11.64 9.17 3.13
C LEU A 121 10.81 10.13 3.98
N VAL A 122 9.58 9.77 4.35
CA VAL A 122 8.68 10.64 5.12
C VAL A 122 9.25 10.86 6.52
N VAL A 123 9.67 9.80 7.22
CA VAL A 123 10.26 9.90 8.56
C VAL A 123 11.60 10.62 8.52
N GLY A 124 12.46 10.32 7.54
CA GLY A 124 13.77 10.95 7.41
C GLY A 124 13.70 12.45 7.11
N VAL A 125 12.79 12.88 6.21
CA VAL A 125 12.59 14.30 5.91
C VAL A 125 11.96 15.02 7.09
N PHE A 126 10.99 14.40 7.77
CA PHE A 126 10.38 14.98 8.96
C PHE A 126 11.41 15.20 10.07
N PHE A 127 12.29 14.22 10.33
CA PHE A 127 13.40 14.36 11.27
C PHE A 127 14.35 15.51 10.90
N GLY A 128 14.67 15.66 9.61
CA GLY A 128 15.46 16.78 9.13
C GLY A 128 14.82 18.13 9.47
N ILE A 129 13.52 18.29 9.21
CA ILE A 129 12.78 19.53 9.48
C ILE A 129 12.69 19.80 10.99
N ASP A 130 12.42 18.78 11.79
CA ASP A 130 12.35 18.91 13.25
C ASP A 130 13.69 19.37 13.85
N SER A 131 14.82 18.85 13.34
CA SER A 131 16.15 19.31 13.77
C SER A 131 16.44 20.77 13.44
N TYR A 132 15.84 21.34 12.39
CA TYR A 132 16.04 22.73 12.00
C TYR A 132 15.08 23.70 12.71
N PHE A 133 13.86 23.26 13.01
CA PHE A 133 12.80 24.12 13.55
C PHE A 133 12.47 23.85 15.04
N SER A 134 13.04 22.81 15.66
CA SER A 134 12.79 22.40 17.06
C SER A 134 11.29 22.32 17.37
N ILE A 135 10.54 21.65 16.48
CA ILE A 135 9.08 21.56 16.54
C ILE A 135 8.63 20.65 17.69
N LEU A 136 9.44 19.63 18.02
CA LEU A 136 9.23 18.79 19.19
C LEU A 136 10.04 19.23 20.42
N PRO A 137 9.42 19.21 21.63
CA PRO A 137 10.10 19.55 22.88
C PRO A 137 11.07 18.46 23.39
N ASN A 138 10.96 17.22 22.90
CA ASN A 138 11.85 16.11 23.25
C ASN A 138 12.60 15.62 22.01
N SER A 139 13.91 15.45 22.13
CA SER A 139 14.77 14.87 21.09
C SER A 139 14.34 13.44 20.77
N PHE A 140 14.18 13.12 19.48
CA PHE A 140 14.04 11.75 19.00
C PHE A 140 15.20 10.89 19.49
N THR A 141 14.90 9.83 20.23
CA THR A 141 15.92 8.87 20.65
C THR A 141 16.17 7.89 19.50
N VAL A 142 17.44 7.71 19.10
CA VAL A 142 17.84 6.80 18.01
C VAL A 142 17.27 5.39 18.21
N ASP A 143 17.09 4.96 19.46
CA ASP A 143 16.49 3.69 19.85
C ASP A 143 15.01 3.56 19.45
N GLN A 144 14.23 4.65 19.51
CA GLN A 144 12.81 4.65 19.10
C GLN A 144 12.69 4.46 17.58
N LEU A 145 13.55 5.12 16.82
CA LEU A 145 13.62 4.98 15.36
C LEU A 145 14.03 3.54 14.97
N MET A 146 14.96 2.94 15.70
CA MET A 146 15.43 1.58 15.44
C MET A 146 14.34 0.54 15.74
N GLN A 147 13.60 0.70 16.84
CA GLN A 147 12.47 -0.16 17.16
C GLN A 147 11.33 -0.04 16.14
N GLU A 148 11.06 1.18 15.65
CA GLU A 148 10.02 1.39 14.65
C GLU A 148 10.43 0.86 13.27
N GLY A 149 11.71 0.98 12.91
CA GLY A 149 12.28 0.36 11.71
C GLY A 149 12.13 -1.17 11.70
N ILE A 150 12.33 -1.84 12.85
CA ILE A 150 12.13 -3.29 12.97
C ILE A 150 10.65 -3.65 12.81
N LYS A 151 9.74 -2.87 13.42
CA LYS A 151 8.29 -3.07 13.30
C LYS A 151 7.77 -2.77 11.88
N LEU A 152 8.44 -1.89 11.14
CA LEU A 152 8.04 -1.48 9.78
C LEU A 152 8.01 -2.67 8.82
N VAL A 153 8.96 -3.60 8.91
CA VAL A 153 9.07 -4.73 7.97
C VAL A 153 7.81 -5.62 7.99
N PRO A 154 7.37 -6.20 9.12
CA PRO A 154 6.15 -7.00 9.15
C PRO A 154 4.90 -6.19 8.82
N LEU A 155 4.83 -4.90 9.19
CA LEU A 155 3.71 -4.03 8.84
C LEU A 155 3.67 -3.76 7.32
N ALA A 156 4.82 -3.61 6.67
CA ALA A 156 4.93 -3.44 5.22
C ALA A 156 4.51 -4.71 4.47
N ILE A 157 4.90 -5.89 4.95
CA ILE A 157 4.42 -7.18 4.42
C ILE A 157 2.90 -7.26 4.54
N ALA A 158 2.36 -6.91 5.71
CA ALA A 158 0.92 -6.91 5.93
C ALA A 158 0.21 -5.95 4.97
N THR A 159 0.76 -4.74 4.80
CA THR A 159 0.24 -3.71 3.87
C THR A 159 0.23 -4.21 2.43
N ALA A 160 1.30 -4.88 1.99
CA ALA A 160 1.35 -5.48 0.66
C ALA A 160 0.26 -6.56 0.48
N GLY A 161 0.04 -7.42 1.47
CA GLY A 161 -1.03 -8.41 1.46
C GLY A 161 -2.44 -7.76 1.44
N MET A 162 -2.67 -6.74 2.27
CA MET A 162 -3.94 -6.01 2.33
C MET A 162 -4.26 -5.29 1.02
N SER A 163 -3.25 -4.80 0.30
CA SER A 163 -3.42 -4.16 -1.00
C SER A 163 -4.00 -5.11 -2.07
N LEU A 164 -4.00 -6.43 -1.83
CA LEU A 164 -4.59 -7.44 -2.71
C LEU A 164 -6.09 -7.63 -2.48
N ILE A 165 -6.65 -7.24 -1.33
CA ILE A 165 -8.09 -7.43 -1.01
C ILE A 165 -9.02 -6.81 -2.07
N PRO A 166 -8.75 -5.59 -2.58
CA PRO A 166 -9.59 -4.95 -3.59
C PRO A 166 -9.71 -5.70 -4.91
N LEU A 167 -8.79 -6.64 -5.18
CA LEU A 167 -8.84 -7.52 -6.35
C LEU A 167 -10.18 -8.24 -6.47
N TYR A 168 -10.75 -8.73 -5.36
CA TYR A 168 -12.01 -9.48 -5.37
C TYR A 168 -13.16 -8.67 -5.98
N PHE A 169 -13.35 -7.45 -5.46
CA PHE A 169 -14.42 -6.56 -5.91
C PHE A 169 -14.19 -6.06 -7.34
N GLY A 170 -12.92 -5.81 -7.67
CA GLY A 170 -12.53 -5.32 -8.98
C GLY A 170 -12.73 -6.34 -10.10
N MET A 171 -12.42 -7.62 -9.85
CA MET A 171 -12.65 -8.73 -10.77
C MET A 171 -14.15 -8.98 -10.98
N ARG A 172 -14.95 -9.00 -9.91
CA ARG A 172 -16.39 -9.27 -9.98
C ARG A 172 -17.16 -8.26 -10.84
N LYS A 173 -16.81 -6.97 -10.78
CA LYS A 173 -17.46 -5.91 -11.57
C LYS A 173 -16.69 -5.49 -12.83
N ARG A 174 -15.51 -6.09 -13.10
CA ARG A 174 -14.59 -5.72 -14.19
C ARG A 174 -14.37 -4.20 -14.30
N SER A 175 -14.18 -3.54 -13.15
CA SER A 175 -14.22 -2.08 -13.05
C SER A 175 -13.08 -1.51 -12.22
N VAL A 176 -12.29 -0.62 -12.85
CA VAL A 176 -11.22 0.15 -12.22
C VAL A 176 -11.72 1.01 -11.05
N PRO A 177 -12.77 1.85 -11.18
CA PRO A 177 -13.23 2.68 -10.07
C PRO A 177 -13.74 1.85 -8.88
N THR A 178 -14.39 0.71 -9.12
CA THR A 178 -14.85 -0.18 -8.03
C THR A 178 -13.69 -0.71 -7.20
N THR A 179 -12.54 -0.97 -7.83
CA THR A 179 -11.31 -1.44 -7.15
C THR A 179 -10.72 -0.35 -6.26
N ILE A 180 -10.79 0.90 -6.70
CA ILE A 180 -10.28 2.04 -5.91
C ILE A 180 -11.21 2.30 -4.73
N VAL A 181 -12.52 2.30 -4.93
CA VAL A 181 -13.49 2.52 -3.85
C VAL A 181 -13.42 1.40 -2.80
N SER A 182 -13.27 0.13 -3.21
CA SER A 182 -13.11 -0.97 -2.25
C SER A 182 -11.79 -0.85 -1.46
N SER A 183 -10.72 -0.32 -2.06
CA SER A 183 -9.49 -0.05 -1.33
C SER A 183 -9.64 0.98 -0.21
N LEU A 184 -10.49 1.99 -0.40
CA LEU A 184 -10.79 2.97 0.64
C LEU A 184 -11.49 2.30 1.84
N ILE A 185 -12.42 1.39 1.59
CA ILE A 185 -13.10 0.62 2.65
C ILE A 185 -12.07 -0.23 3.42
N VAL A 186 -11.15 -0.89 2.71
CA VAL A 186 -10.07 -1.67 3.32
C VAL A 186 -9.19 -0.79 4.20
N VAL A 187 -8.81 0.40 3.73
CA VAL A 187 -8.01 1.37 4.50
C VAL A 187 -8.76 1.82 5.75
N SER A 188 -10.04 2.17 5.64
CA SER A 188 -10.84 2.62 6.79
C SER A 188 -10.91 1.58 7.91
N ILE A 189 -10.93 0.29 7.56
CA ILE A 189 -10.94 -0.81 8.54
C ILE A 189 -9.52 -1.08 9.08
N ALA A 190 -8.53 -1.13 8.20
CA ALA A 190 -7.18 -1.55 8.54
C ALA A 190 -6.36 -0.48 9.26
N MET A 191 -6.62 0.81 8.98
CA MET A 191 -5.82 1.94 9.45
C MET A 191 -6.55 2.76 10.52
N ASN A 192 -7.51 2.15 11.22
CA ASN A 192 -8.18 2.82 12.32
C ASN A 192 -7.29 2.86 13.57
N SER A 193 -7.13 4.05 14.15
CA SER A 193 -6.39 4.27 15.39
C SER A 193 -7.32 4.95 16.40
N ASN A 194 -7.81 4.20 17.38
CA ASN A 194 -8.52 4.75 18.53
C ASN A 194 -7.59 4.83 19.76
N PRO A 195 -7.78 5.79 20.67
CA PRO A 195 -6.96 5.95 21.89
C PRO A 195 -6.95 4.70 22.78
N ALA A 196 -8.05 3.94 22.79
CA ALA A 196 -8.18 2.72 23.61
C ALA A 196 -7.60 1.45 22.92
N PHE A 197 -7.66 1.36 21.60
CA PHE A 197 -7.15 0.21 20.82
C PHE A 197 -6.79 0.66 19.40
N SER A 198 -5.50 0.58 19.05
CA SER A 198 -5.01 0.98 17.74
C SER A 198 -4.85 -0.23 16.81
N ILE A 199 -5.80 -0.41 15.89
CA ILE A 199 -5.77 -1.47 14.86
C ILE A 199 -4.56 -1.30 13.94
N ALA A 200 -4.17 -0.04 13.67
CA ALA A 200 -3.02 0.33 12.86
C ALA A 200 -1.65 -0.11 13.43
N THR A 201 -1.58 -0.51 14.71
CA THR A 201 -0.35 -1.01 15.37
C THR A 201 -0.44 -2.47 15.79
N PHE A 202 -1.65 -3.02 15.89
CA PHE A 202 -1.87 -4.41 16.28
C PHE A 202 -1.50 -5.40 15.17
N LEU A 203 -0.26 -5.90 15.25
CA LEU A 203 0.38 -6.75 14.24
C LEU A 203 -0.41 -8.04 13.92
N PRO A 204 -1.00 -8.78 14.88
CA PRO A 204 -1.73 -10.01 14.56
C PRO A 204 -2.95 -9.78 13.66
N LEU A 205 -3.69 -8.69 13.88
CA LEU A 205 -4.87 -8.37 13.04
C LEU A 205 -4.44 -7.95 11.64
N GLN A 206 -3.37 -7.17 11.49
CA GLN A 206 -2.87 -6.78 10.18
C GLN A 206 -2.37 -7.98 9.38
N LEU A 207 -1.71 -8.93 10.03
CA LEU A 207 -1.35 -10.20 9.40
C LEU A 207 -2.59 -11.01 9.02
N ALA A 208 -3.63 -11.05 9.85
CA ALA A 208 -4.90 -11.70 9.50
C ALA A 208 -5.59 -11.05 8.28
N LEU A 209 -5.60 -9.72 8.18
CA LEU A 209 -6.11 -9.04 6.98
C LEU A 209 -5.23 -9.31 5.76
N ALA A 210 -3.91 -9.38 5.94
CA ALA A 210 -2.98 -9.72 4.87
C ALA A 210 -3.18 -11.14 4.35
N THR A 211 -3.40 -12.13 5.23
CA THR A 211 -3.70 -13.51 4.82
C THR A 211 -5.02 -13.58 4.06
N ILE A 212 -6.05 -12.84 4.47
CA ILE A 212 -7.29 -12.70 3.70
C ILE A 212 -7.01 -12.17 2.28
N GLY A 213 -6.17 -11.14 2.15
CA GLY A 213 -5.74 -10.61 0.85
C GLY A 213 -5.02 -11.65 -0.03
N VAL A 214 -4.15 -12.47 0.56
CA VAL A 214 -3.47 -13.56 -0.15
C VAL A 214 -4.44 -14.68 -0.56
N VAL A 215 -5.39 -15.04 0.30
CA VAL A 215 -6.43 -16.03 -0.02
C VAL A 215 -7.29 -15.53 -1.19
N ILE A 216 -7.67 -14.26 -1.19
CA ILE A 216 -8.40 -13.62 -2.30
C ILE A 216 -7.58 -13.68 -3.59
N ALA A 217 -6.29 -13.36 -3.53
CA ALA A 217 -5.39 -13.46 -4.68
C ALA A 217 -5.31 -14.89 -5.23
N TYR A 218 -5.22 -15.89 -4.35
CA TYR A 218 -5.25 -17.31 -4.73
C TYR A 218 -6.57 -17.73 -5.38
N TYR A 219 -7.71 -17.28 -4.83
CA TYR A 219 -9.01 -17.51 -5.45
C TYR A 219 -9.12 -16.86 -6.83
N GLY A 220 -8.60 -15.64 -6.99
CA GLY A 220 -8.52 -14.97 -8.30
C GLY A 220 -7.75 -15.82 -9.33
N ILE A 221 -6.62 -16.40 -8.94
CA ILE A 221 -5.82 -17.28 -9.80
C ILE A 221 -6.58 -18.58 -10.12
N LYS A 222 -7.29 -19.17 -9.16
CA LYS A 222 -8.05 -20.41 -9.36
C LYS A 222 -9.27 -20.20 -10.26
N ASN A 223 -9.95 -19.08 -10.12
CA ASN A 223 -11.21 -18.80 -10.82
C ASN A 223 -11.02 -18.30 -12.26
N ILE A 224 -9.78 -17.96 -12.66
CA ILE A 224 -9.49 -17.45 -14.01
C ILE A 224 -9.92 -18.39 -15.13
N GLU A 225 -9.90 -19.71 -14.90
CA GLU A 225 -10.33 -20.70 -15.88
C GLU A 225 -11.86 -20.88 -15.94
N LYS A 226 -12.59 -20.46 -14.89
CA LYS A 226 -14.05 -20.62 -14.77
C LYS A 226 -14.82 -19.37 -15.19
N GLU A 227 -14.28 -18.19 -14.92
CA GLU A 227 -14.89 -16.89 -15.32
C GLU A 227 -14.88 -16.65 -16.84
N ASP A 228 -14.09 -17.43 -17.58
CA ASP A 228 -13.95 -17.33 -19.04
C ASP A 228 -14.99 -18.18 -19.82
N ILE A 229 -15.78 -19.04 -19.14
CA ILE A 229 -16.80 -19.89 -19.79
C ILE A 229 -18.15 -19.15 -19.96
N THR A 230 -18.32 -18.00 -19.29
CA THR A 230 -19.59 -17.26 -19.23
C THR A 230 -19.56 -15.93 -20.00
N VAL A 231 -18.68 -15.79 -21.01
CA VAL A 231 -18.65 -14.63 -21.92
C VAL A 231 -19.30 -15.00 -23.25
#